data_AF-A0A527HLN6-F1
#
_entry.id   AF-A0A527HLN6-F1
#
_cell.length_a   1.000
_cell.length_b   1.000
_cell.length_c   1.000
_cell.angle_alpha   90.00
_cell.angle_beta   90.00
_cell.angle_gamma   90.00
#
_symmetry.space_group_name_H-M   'P 1'
#
loop_
_entity.id
_entity.type
_entity.pdbx_description
1 polymer ?
#
loop_
_entity_poly.entity_id
_entity_poly.type
_entity_poly.pdbx_seq_one_letter_code
_entity_poly.pdbx_strand_id
1 'polypeptide(L)' 'LVSLDPKNPSLAGKSGDAILDAWIFANGGKVDCVWVHGLKQVSGGRHVEREAIAERFRSVMTALSA' A
#
# COMPACT_ATOMS: atom_id res chain seq x y z
N LEU A 1 -3.86 11.07 -2.31
CA LEU A 1 -4.60 10.23 -3.30
C LEU A 1 -4.04 8.81 -3.24
N VAL A 2 -4.86 7.79 -3.44
CA VAL A 2 -4.44 6.39 -3.51
C VAL A 2 -5.05 5.72 -4.74
N SER A 3 -4.41 4.67 -5.24
CA SER A 3 -4.99 3.76 -6.24
C SER A 3 -5.01 2.33 -5.69
N LEU A 4 -5.99 1.57 -6.17
CA LEU A 4 -6.14 0.14 -5.88
C LEU A 4 -5.68 -0.66 -7.09
N ASP A 5 -5.09 -1.83 -6.86
CA ASP A 5 -4.77 -2.79 -7.91
C ASP A 5 -6.05 -3.30 -8.59
N PRO A 6 -6.33 -2.93 -9.86
CA PRO A 6 -7.54 -3.35 -10.55
C PRO A 6 -7.53 -4.84 -10.90
N LYS A 7 -6.37 -5.52 -10.81
CA LYS A 7 -6.24 -6.95 -11.08
C LYS A 7 -6.57 -7.81 -9.86
N ASN A 8 -6.90 -7.19 -8.72
CA ASN A 8 -7.31 -7.94 -7.53
C ASN A 8 -8.64 -8.68 -7.81
N PRO A 9 -8.70 -10.03 -7.70
CA PRO A 9 -9.90 -10.80 -8.01
C PRO A 9 -11.15 -10.35 -7.23
N SER A 10 -10.98 -9.81 -6.02
CA SER A 10 -12.08 -9.30 -5.20
C SER A 10 -12.78 -8.06 -5.77
N LEU A 11 -12.18 -7.42 -6.79
CA LEU A 11 -12.76 -6.28 -7.52
C LEU A 11 -13.42 -6.70 -8.84
N ALA A 12 -13.32 -7.97 -9.25
CA ALA A 12 -13.89 -8.42 -10.51
C ALA A 12 -15.41 -8.16 -10.56
N GLY A 13 -15.86 -7.49 -11.61
CA GLY A 13 -17.29 -7.14 -11.82
C GLY A 13 -17.82 -6.03 -10.90
N LYS A 14 -16.99 -5.44 -10.04
CA LYS A 14 -17.40 -4.34 -9.16
C LYS A 14 -17.21 -2.99 -9.83
N SER A 15 -18.11 -2.06 -9.54
CA SER A 15 -18.07 -0.69 -10.05
C SER A 15 -18.66 0.28 -9.02
N GLY A 16 -18.34 1.57 -9.15
CA GLY A 16 -18.81 2.61 -8.23
C GLY A 16 -18.52 2.26 -6.77
N ASP A 17 -19.51 2.44 -5.90
CA ASP A 17 -19.39 2.24 -4.46
C ASP A 17 -19.09 0.79 -4.08
N ALA A 18 -19.47 -0.20 -4.91
CA ALA A 18 -19.14 -1.59 -4.65
C ALA A 18 -17.62 -1.85 -4.62
N ILE A 19 -16.81 -1.02 -5.31
CA ILE A 19 -15.35 -1.07 -5.20
C ILE A 19 -14.90 -0.63 -3.80
N LEU A 20 -15.50 0.43 -3.25
CA LEU A 20 -15.19 0.92 -1.91
C LEU A 20 -15.59 -0.09 -0.84
N ASP A 21 -16.77 -0.70 -0.98
CA ASP A 21 -17.23 -1.75 -0.06
C ASP A 21 -16.30 -2.96 -0.09
N ALA A 22 -15.85 -3.36 -1.27
CA ALA A 22 -14.88 -4.44 -1.42
C ALA A 22 -13.58 -4.11 -0.69
N TRP A 23 -13.06 -2.90 -0.89
CA TRP A 23 -11.80 -2.47 -0.32
C TRP A 23 -11.85 -2.39 1.20
N ILE A 24 -12.88 -1.73 1.74
CA ILE A 24 -12.98 -1.41 3.17
C ILE A 24 -13.43 -2.63 3.98
N PHE A 25 -14.46 -3.35 3.52
CA PHE A 25 -15.10 -4.39 4.34
C PHE A 25 -14.69 -5.81 3.98
N ALA A 26 -14.17 -6.06 2.77
CA ALA A 26 -13.80 -7.39 2.31
C ALA A 26 -12.29 -7.56 2.05
N ASN A 27 -11.46 -6.58 2.43
CA ASN A 27 -10.01 -6.55 2.12
C ASN A 27 -9.73 -6.77 0.60
N GLY A 28 -10.69 -6.36 -0.24
CA GLY A 28 -10.70 -6.56 -1.67
C GLY A 28 -10.22 -5.32 -2.39
N GLY A 29 -8.95 -5.28 -2.74
CA GLY A 29 -8.31 -4.12 -3.35
C GLY A 29 -7.06 -3.74 -2.58
N LYS A 30 -5.90 -4.15 -3.10
CA LYS A 30 -4.62 -3.78 -2.51
C LYS A 30 -4.27 -2.38 -2.99
N VAL A 31 -3.93 -1.47 -2.07
CA VAL A 31 -3.36 -0.17 -2.45
C VAL A 31 -2.03 -0.40 -3.15
N ASP A 32 -1.91 0.04 -4.40
CA ASP A 32 -0.71 -0.14 -5.21
C ASP A 32 0.09 1.15 -5.38
N CYS A 33 -0.55 2.32 -5.40
CA CYS A 33 0.12 3.62 -5.40
C CYS A 33 -0.49 4.59 -4.38
N VAL A 34 0.37 5.49 -3.88
CA VAL A 34 0.01 6.57 -2.94
C VAL A 34 0.71 7.85 -3.36
N TRP A 35 -0.01 8.96 -3.35
CA TRP A 35 0.50 10.29 -3.63
C TRP A 35 0.23 11.25 -2.47
N VAL A 36 1.24 12.03 -2.11
CA VAL A 36 1.23 13.07 -1.08
C VAL A 36 1.81 14.35 -1.69
N HIS A 37 1.10 15.47 -1.58
CA HIS A 37 1.48 16.75 -2.23
C HIS A 37 1.81 16.62 -3.74
N GLY A 38 1.07 15.76 -4.46
CA GLY A 38 1.28 15.50 -5.89
C GLY A 38 2.47 14.56 -6.20
N LEU A 39 3.29 14.20 -5.22
CA LEU A 39 4.43 13.30 -5.39
C LEU A 39 4.01 11.86 -5.12
N LYS A 40 4.34 10.94 -6.05
CA LYS A 40 4.09 9.51 -5.87
C LYS A 40 5.11 8.92 -4.88
N GLN A 41 4.63 8.59 -3.68
CA GLN A 41 5.44 8.04 -2.59
C GLN A 41 5.46 6.51 -2.59
N VAL A 42 4.41 5.88 -3.12
CA VAL A 42 4.30 4.41 -3.24
C VAL A 42 3.99 4.05 -4.68
N SER A 43 4.68 3.01 -5.18
CA SER A 43 4.44 2.40 -6.48
C SER A 43 4.50 0.87 -6.36
N GLY A 44 3.52 0.16 -6.92
CA GLY A 44 3.42 -1.31 -6.82
C GLY A 44 3.35 -1.82 -5.37
N GLY A 45 2.83 -1.03 -4.43
CA GLY A 45 2.79 -1.33 -3.00
C GLY A 45 4.15 -1.19 -2.30
N ARG A 46 5.14 -0.54 -2.92
CA ARG A 46 6.46 -0.25 -2.32
C ARG A 46 6.70 1.25 -2.21
N HIS A 47 7.03 1.70 -0.99
CA HIS A 47 7.42 3.09 -0.72
C HIS A 47 8.79 3.41 -1.32
N VAL A 48 9.00 4.64 -1.81
CA VAL A 48 10.26 5.08 -2.43
C VAL A 48 11.48 4.89 -1.52
N GLU A 49 11.34 5.19 -0.23
CA GLU A 49 12.40 5.02 0.80
C GLU A 49 12.37 3.65 1.52
N ARG A 50 11.66 2.64 0.99
CA ARG A 50 11.40 1.40 1.76
C ARG A 50 12.66 0.71 2.25
N GLU A 51 13.69 0.60 1.40
CA GLU A 51 14.91 -0.13 1.73
C GLU A 51 15.74 0.61 2.80
N ALA A 52 15.94 1.92 2.63
CA ALA A 52 16.65 2.75 3.61
C ALA A 52 15.98 2.75 4.99
N ILE A 53 14.65 2.86 5.04
CA ILE A 53 13.89 2.77 6.29
C ILE A 53 14.02 1.39 6.93
N ALA A 54 13.91 0.32 6.13
CA ALA A 54 13.98 -1.05 6.64
C ALA A 54 15.36 -1.39 7.22
N GLU A 55 16.45 -0.96 6.58
CA GLU A 55 17.82 -1.14 7.09
C GLU A 55 18.00 -0.40 8.43
N ARG A 56 17.64 0.89 8.48
CA ARG A 56 17.74 1.69 9.71
C ARG A 56 16.93 1.06 10.85
N PHE A 57 15.71 0.62 10.55
CA PHE A 57 14.86 -0.04 11.54
C PHE A 57 15.51 -1.31 12.07
N ARG A 58 16.00 -2.20 11.19
CA ARG A 58 16.68 -3.43 11.60
C ARG A 58 17.89 -3.15 12.49
N SER A 59 18.76 -2.23 12.08
CA SER A 59 19.96 -1.85 12.85
C SER A 59 19.61 -1.39 14.28
N VAL A 60 18.62 -0.50 14.41
CA VAL A 60 18.17 0.00 15.72
C VAL A 60 17.56 -1.12 16.57
N MET A 61 16.68 -1.94 15.99
CA MET A 61 16.05 -3.03 16.74
C MET A 61 17.06 -4.06 17.23
N THR A 62 18.05 -4.41 16.40
CA THR A 62 19.14 -5.32 16.82
C THR A 62 19.91 -4.76 18.01
N ALA A 63 20.24 -3.47 17.99
CA ALA A 63 20.96 -2.81 19.09
C ALA A 63 20.13 -2.77 20.39
N LEU A 64 18.81 -2.61 20.30
CA LEU A 64 17.91 -2.58 21.46
C LEU A 64 17.61 -3.97 22.03
N SER A 65 17.76 -5.02 21.23
CA SER A 65 17.49 -6.41 21.64
C SER A 65 18.72 -7.15 22.18
N ALA A 66 19.90 -6.52 22.16
CA ALA A 66 21.15 -7.04 22.70
C ALA A 66 21.26 -6.73 24.20
#